data_AF-A0A9D6LVJ8-F1
#
_entry.id   AF-A0A9D6LVJ8-F1
#
_cell.length_a   1.000
_cell.length_b   1.000
_cell.length_c   1.000
_cell.angle_alpha   90.00
_cell.angle_beta   90.00
_cell.angle_gamma   90.00
#
_symmetry.space_group_name_H-M   'P 1'
#
loop_
_entity.id
_entity.type
_entity.pdbx_description
1 polymer ?
#
loop_
_entity_poly.entity_id
_entity_poly.type
_entity_poly.pdbx_seq_one_letter_code
_entity_poly.pdbx_strand_id
1 'polypeptide(L)'
;MASSAEINVTGESSKVKPFLAVVDPSGRRQMVRISKSPFQIGRLAECELSLRDSRISRNHAQVVAEDEQYFLEDCNSRHGIFLNGKKVTRNVLAPNDRIDFGIEDSYHLIFTYESGETDRLLAQLDAVPSSHATGNLAKLRAVLEVARALESSLSLEDVLGAVVDAALVVTGAERGFLLLHSTEGSELEMRVARDRHGRPLDESDLRVPRGVIQRALHQRRDLLSMSFDPAQIDTEKSIADLELRSVVCVPLVRIRIGHTHDTSQLSTRNDTLGVLYMDSRLSAADLSAGNRELLQSLAMETSTVLENARLMSEEREKRRMEQELSIAREIQRYLLPAKLPEEGWFRAAGSSQACFQVGGDYYDVMELGDSLWGAVLADVSGKGVSAALLTSLLQGAFFATAGSQSPLSEIMARVNKYVCERSQTRNYATVFYCMVDRQGAVQWINAGHCPPLVVRASGQVDLLPASACPVGLFHGVPFAQQEARLGPGDKVVIYSDGVTEAENAAGKQFGDERLLDLVTRNTSADAVGIHKIIIDEVAAFTAGAPQSDDVTLVVLEFRG
;
A
#
# COMPACT_ATOMS: atom_id res chain seq x y z
N MET A 1 47.96 47.90 -7.53
CA MET A 1 47.26 48.02 -6.23
C MET A 1 46.06 48.91 -6.47
N ALA A 2 44.91 48.31 -6.76
CA ALA A 2 43.85 48.01 -5.79
C ALA A 2 43.00 49.25 -5.48
N SER A 3 41.80 49.33 -6.09
CA SER A 3 40.55 49.39 -5.33
C SER A 3 39.37 49.30 -6.28
N SER A 4 38.44 48.44 -5.91
CA SER A 4 37.21 48.06 -6.60
C SER A 4 36.24 49.24 -6.70
N ALA A 5 35.73 49.51 -7.90
CA ALA A 5 34.59 50.39 -8.11
C ALA A 5 33.32 49.53 -8.22
N GLU A 6 32.43 49.73 -7.26
CA GLU A 6 31.06 49.22 -7.22
C GLU A 6 30.31 49.60 -8.49
N ILE A 7 29.71 48.61 -9.15
CA ILE A 7 28.63 48.85 -10.11
C ILE A 7 27.33 48.55 -9.38
N ASN A 8 26.67 49.62 -8.96
CA ASN A 8 25.25 49.65 -8.60
C ASN A 8 24.42 49.08 -9.76
N VAL A 9 23.66 48.02 -9.50
CA VAL A 9 22.50 47.64 -10.31
C VAL A 9 21.27 47.76 -9.42
N THR A 10 20.75 48.98 -9.32
CA THR A 10 19.38 49.25 -8.88
C THR A 10 18.42 48.80 -9.98
N GLY A 11 17.69 47.73 -9.69
CA GLY A 11 16.66 47.14 -10.55
C GLY A 11 15.94 45.99 -9.83
N GLU A 12 15.54 46.19 -8.58
CA GLU A 12 14.67 45.26 -7.85
C GLU A 12 13.26 45.31 -8.44
N SER A 13 13.03 44.54 -9.51
CA SER A 13 11.69 44.01 -9.77
C SER A 13 11.47 42.78 -8.89
N SER A 14 10.26 42.67 -8.36
CA SER A 14 9.70 41.54 -7.61
C SER A 14 9.96 40.19 -8.32
N LYS A 15 11.12 39.57 -8.09
CA LYS A 15 11.43 38.21 -8.57
C LYS A 15 11.20 37.21 -7.44
N VAL A 16 10.17 36.38 -7.63
CA VAL A 16 9.83 35.26 -6.74
C VAL A 16 11.02 34.31 -6.66
N LYS A 17 11.47 33.99 -5.43
CA LYS A 17 12.70 33.23 -5.22
C LYS A 17 12.42 31.72 -5.30
N PRO A 18 13.16 30.94 -6.10
CA PRO A 18 12.99 29.49 -6.21
C PRO A 18 13.57 28.71 -5.01
N PHE A 19 12.91 27.63 -4.64
CA PHE A 19 13.33 26.69 -3.61
C PHE A 19 13.16 25.24 -4.06
N LEU A 20 13.98 24.37 -3.48
CA LEU A 20 13.81 22.93 -3.51
C LEU A 20 13.40 22.47 -2.12
N ALA A 21 12.22 21.88 -2.05
CA ALA A 21 11.75 21.14 -0.90
C ALA A 21 12.37 19.74 -0.93
N VAL A 22 13.43 19.53 -0.16
CA VAL A 22 14.18 18.28 -0.09
C VAL A 22 13.51 17.37 0.92
N VAL A 23 12.91 16.27 0.49
CA VAL A 23 12.32 15.25 1.37
C VAL A 23 13.26 14.06 1.44
N ASP A 24 13.72 13.69 2.64
CA ASP A 24 14.60 12.54 2.86
C ASP A 24 13.79 11.23 3.03
N PRO A 25 14.44 10.05 3.06
CA PRO A 25 13.77 8.75 3.20
C PRO A 25 12.98 8.58 4.51
N SER A 26 13.30 9.36 5.55
CA SER A 26 12.57 9.36 6.82
C SER A 26 11.32 10.25 6.77
N GLY A 27 11.07 10.91 5.64
CA GLY A 27 9.97 11.85 5.44
C GLY A 27 10.27 13.25 5.96
N ARG A 28 11.49 13.51 6.49
CA ARG A 28 11.88 14.84 6.93
C ARG A 28 12.13 15.70 5.71
N ARG A 29 11.47 16.86 5.65
CA ARG A 29 11.68 17.83 4.57
C ARG A 29 12.41 19.07 5.05
N GLN A 30 13.32 19.54 4.20
CA GLN A 30 14.13 20.74 4.38
C GLN A 30 13.95 21.64 3.16
N MET A 31 13.72 22.92 3.38
CA MET A 31 13.72 23.91 2.31
C MET A 31 15.15 24.35 2.01
N VAL A 32 15.56 24.22 0.75
CA VAL A 32 16.87 24.65 0.27
C VAL A 32 16.68 25.65 -0.84
N ARG A 33 17.20 26.87 -0.63
CA ARG A 33 17.09 27.95 -1.61
C ARG A 33 18.03 27.68 -2.79
N ILE A 34 17.52 27.86 -4.01
CA ILE A 34 18.37 27.87 -5.20
C ILE A 34 19.07 29.25 -5.25
N SER A 35 20.30 29.30 -4.74
CA SER A 35 21.04 30.54 -4.48
C SER A 35 21.92 31.00 -5.63
N LYS A 36 22.25 30.11 -6.56
CA LYS A 36 23.07 30.37 -7.76
C LYS A 36 22.67 29.43 -8.89
N SER A 37 23.17 29.70 -10.09
CA SER A 37 22.99 28.84 -11.25
C SER A 37 24.33 28.62 -11.96
N PRO A 38 24.72 27.37 -12.30
CA PRO A 38 24.01 26.12 -12.01
C PRO A 38 24.01 25.79 -10.52
N PHE A 39 22.90 25.22 -10.04
CA PHE A 39 22.75 24.71 -8.67
C PHE A 39 22.89 23.19 -8.70
N GLN A 40 23.99 22.67 -8.15
CA GLN A 40 24.34 21.25 -8.25
C GLN A 40 23.71 20.44 -7.12
N ILE A 41 23.19 19.28 -7.50
CA ILE A 41 22.54 18.31 -6.63
C ILE A 41 23.29 16.98 -6.76
N GLY A 42 23.72 16.41 -5.64
CA GLY A 42 24.47 15.16 -5.67
C GLY A 42 24.89 14.72 -4.29
N ARG A 43 25.77 13.72 -4.25
CA ARG A 43 26.30 13.15 -3.00
C ARG A 43 27.57 13.84 -2.50
N LEU A 44 28.26 14.60 -3.35
CA LEU A 44 29.48 15.28 -2.93
C LEU A 44 29.16 16.45 -2.00
N ALA A 45 30.02 16.68 -1.02
CA ALA A 45 29.88 17.79 -0.07
C ALA A 45 30.05 19.16 -0.74
N GLU A 46 30.66 19.20 -1.93
CA GLU A 46 30.80 20.40 -2.76
C GLU A 46 29.54 20.77 -3.55
N CYS A 47 28.56 19.85 -3.66
CA CYS A 47 27.25 20.18 -4.24
C CYS A 47 26.49 21.13 -3.31
N GLU A 48 25.78 22.10 -3.90
CA GLU A 48 24.95 23.03 -3.12
C GLU A 48 23.83 22.32 -2.38
N LEU A 49 23.33 21.22 -2.95
CA LEU A 49 22.49 20.25 -2.27
C LEU A 49 23.19 18.89 -2.20
N SER A 50 23.81 18.64 -1.04
CA SER A 50 24.45 17.35 -0.73
C SER A 50 23.45 16.38 -0.09
N LEU A 51 23.11 15.32 -0.81
CA LEU A 51 22.19 14.26 -0.37
C LEU A 51 22.96 13.07 0.20
N ARG A 52 22.60 12.64 1.43
CA ARG A 52 23.28 11.56 2.14
C ARG A 52 22.69 10.19 1.79
N ASP A 53 22.77 9.80 0.53
CA ASP A 53 22.42 8.45 0.06
C ASP A 53 23.51 7.94 -0.88
N SER A 54 24.14 6.80 -0.55
CA SER A 54 25.26 6.23 -1.30
C SER A 54 24.89 5.80 -2.73
N ARG A 55 23.60 5.58 -2.99
CA ARG A 55 23.05 5.19 -4.30
C ARG A 55 22.93 6.39 -5.26
N ILE A 56 22.85 7.61 -4.73
CA ILE A 56 22.84 8.85 -5.52
C ILE A 56 24.25 9.12 -6.09
N SER A 57 24.32 9.44 -7.39
CA SER A 57 25.54 9.86 -8.07
C SER A 57 26.23 11.03 -7.37
N ARG A 58 27.57 11.09 -7.51
CA ARG A 58 28.40 12.17 -6.95
C ARG A 58 27.91 13.55 -7.38
N ASN A 59 27.73 13.74 -8.69
CA ASN A 59 26.97 14.82 -9.31
C ASN A 59 25.81 14.16 -10.02
N HIS A 60 24.59 14.34 -9.51
CA HIS A 60 23.42 13.62 -10.03
C HIS A 60 22.65 14.47 -11.02
N ALA A 61 22.33 15.71 -10.63
CA ALA A 61 21.58 16.63 -11.45
C ALA A 61 22.00 18.07 -11.14
N GLN A 62 21.58 19.01 -11.99
CA GLN A 62 21.73 20.43 -11.73
C GLN A 62 20.48 21.19 -12.13
N VAL A 63 20.24 22.31 -11.47
CA VAL A 63 19.21 23.27 -11.85
C VAL A 63 19.87 24.49 -12.49
N VAL A 64 19.51 24.77 -13.74
CA VAL A 64 20.05 25.88 -14.54
C VAL A 64 18.95 26.93 -14.76
N ALA A 65 19.28 28.20 -14.59
CA ALA A 65 18.36 29.32 -14.82
C ALA A 65 18.68 29.96 -16.17
N GLU A 66 17.75 29.90 -17.12
CA GLU A 66 17.86 30.46 -18.47
C GLU A 66 16.54 31.16 -18.84
N ASP A 67 16.61 32.36 -19.43
CA ASP A 67 15.45 33.11 -19.93
C ASP A 67 14.25 33.19 -18.95
N GLU A 68 14.53 33.45 -17.67
CA GLU A 68 13.57 33.49 -16.55
C GLU A 68 12.87 32.16 -16.20
N GLN A 69 13.36 31.04 -16.73
CA GLN A 69 12.90 29.69 -16.39
C GLN A 69 14.00 28.87 -15.70
N TYR A 70 13.60 27.87 -14.92
CA TYR A 70 14.49 26.91 -14.30
C TYR A 70 14.40 25.59 -15.05
N PHE A 71 15.55 25.02 -15.40
CA PHE A 71 15.69 23.74 -16.08
C PHE A 71 16.36 22.75 -15.15
N LEU A 72 15.78 21.55 -15.05
CA LEU A 72 16.43 20.40 -14.43
C LEU A 72 17.21 19.64 -15.49
N GLU A 73 18.49 19.39 -15.24
CA GLU A 73 19.39 18.64 -16.13
C GLU A 73 20.00 17.44 -15.41
N ASP A 74 20.03 16.29 -16.09
CA ASP A 74 20.71 15.09 -15.64
C ASP A 74 22.22 15.19 -15.89
N CYS A 75 23.03 14.98 -14.86
CA CYS A 75 24.50 14.99 -14.97
C CYS A 75 25.05 13.59 -15.31
N ASN A 76 24.38 12.88 -16.24
CA ASN A 76 24.66 11.48 -16.58
C ASN A 76 24.65 10.56 -15.35
N SER A 77 23.58 10.64 -14.57
CA SER A 77 23.43 9.90 -13.33
C SER A 77 23.24 8.39 -13.54
N ARG A 78 23.61 7.59 -12.53
CA ARG A 78 23.57 6.12 -12.61
C ARG A 78 22.14 5.58 -12.74
N HIS A 79 21.20 6.20 -12.05
CA HIS A 79 19.80 5.75 -11.99
C HIS A 79 18.87 6.62 -12.87
N GLY A 80 19.36 7.75 -13.37
CA GLY A 80 18.57 8.73 -14.11
C GLY A 80 17.79 9.66 -13.19
N ILE A 81 17.48 10.84 -13.69
CA ILE A 81 16.58 11.79 -13.03
C ILE A 81 15.17 11.68 -13.61
N PHE A 82 14.18 11.74 -12.73
CA PHE A 82 12.77 11.62 -13.08
C PHE A 82 12.04 12.88 -12.62
N LEU A 83 11.21 13.44 -13.51
CA LEU A 83 10.33 14.54 -13.22
C LEU A 83 8.89 14.03 -13.32
N ASN A 84 8.13 14.11 -12.23
CA ASN A 84 6.75 13.60 -12.13
C ASN A 84 6.63 12.15 -12.63
N GLY A 85 7.59 11.29 -12.27
CA GLY A 85 7.63 9.88 -12.67
C GLY A 85 8.14 9.59 -14.09
N LYS A 86 8.44 10.62 -14.91
CA LYS A 86 9.01 10.45 -16.25
C LYS A 86 10.51 10.73 -16.24
N LYS A 87 11.31 9.81 -16.79
CA LYS A 87 12.76 10.02 -16.94
C LYS A 87 13.03 11.18 -17.91
N VAL A 88 13.86 12.13 -17.50
CA VAL A 88 14.22 13.31 -18.30
C VAL A 88 15.73 13.49 -18.38
N THR A 89 16.22 14.09 -19.46
CA THR A 89 17.63 14.51 -19.60
C THR A 89 17.78 16.01 -19.35
N ARG A 90 16.83 16.80 -19.86
CA ARG A 90 16.66 18.23 -19.59
C ARG A 90 15.17 18.56 -19.69
N ASN A 91 14.62 19.26 -18.71
CA ASN A 91 13.22 19.70 -18.76
C ASN A 91 13.02 21.01 -17.98
N VAL A 92 12.04 21.82 -18.39
CA VAL A 92 11.61 23.00 -17.62
C VAL A 92 10.96 22.52 -16.32
N LEU A 93 11.27 23.20 -15.22
CA LEU A 93 10.65 23.01 -13.92
C LEU A 93 9.45 23.94 -13.74
N ALA A 94 8.29 23.34 -13.52
CA ALA A 94 7.06 24.01 -13.11
C ALA A 94 6.89 23.94 -11.57
N PRO A 95 6.16 24.90 -10.96
CA PRO A 95 5.85 24.83 -9.53
C PRO A 95 5.17 23.50 -9.17
N ASN A 96 5.56 22.93 -8.02
CA ASN A 96 5.13 21.63 -7.49
C ASN A 96 5.61 20.41 -8.28
N ASP A 97 6.52 20.58 -9.25
CA ASP A 97 7.14 19.44 -9.90
C ASP A 97 7.95 18.61 -8.91
N ARG A 98 7.69 17.30 -8.92
CA ARG A 98 8.40 16.30 -8.13
C ARG A 98 9.60 15.79 -8.92
N ILE A 99 10.77 15.81 -8.28
CA ILE A 99 12.04 15.35 -8.82
C ILE A 99 12.49 14.11 -8.03
N ASP A 100 12.64 12.99 -8.71
CA ASP A 100 13.10 11.72 -8.14
C ASP A 100 14.42 11.27 -8.78
N PHE A 101 15.24 10.54 -8.02
CA PHE A 101 16.57 10.11 -8.44
C PHE A 101 16.62 8.65 -8.95
N GLY A 102 15.45 8.09 -9.31
CA GLY A 102 15.34 6.72 -9.83
C GLY A 102 15.65 5.62 -8.81
N ILE A 103 15.55 5.94 -7.52
CA ILE A 103 15.87 5.04 -6.40
C ILE A 103 14.66 5.03 -5.47
N GLU A 104 14.16 3.84 -5.14
CA GLU A 104 13.10 3.65 -4.16
C GLU A 104 13.60 3.94 -2.73
N ASP A 105 12.72 4.50 -1.90
CA ASP A 105 13.02 4.94 -0.53
C ASP A 105 14.27 5.81 -0.44
N SER A 106 14.40 6.75 -1.38
CA SER A 106 15.46 7.75 -1.41
C SER A 106 14.88 9.16 -1.28
N TYR A 107 15.75 10.15 -1.40
CA TYR A 107 15.35 11.55 -1.42
C TYR A 107 14.42 11.82 -2.60
N HIS A 108 13.48 12.75 -2.44
CA HIS A 108 12.79 13.38 -3.55
C HIS A 108 12.71 14.88 -3.32
N LEU A 109 12.72 15.66 -4.38
CA LEU A 109 12.64 17.11 -4.30
C LEU A 109 11.32 17.60 -4.86
N ILE A 110 10.83 18.71 -4.34
CA ILE A 110 9.69 19.42 -4.93
C ILE A 110 10.18 20.82 -5.29
N PHE A 111 10.11 21.16 -6.58
CA PHE A 111 10.44 22.51 -7.03
C PHE A 111 9.29 23.46 -6.69
N THR A 112 9.57 24.55 -6.02
CA THR A 112 8.56 25.53 -5.64
C THR A 112 9.12 26.94 -5.65
N TYR A 113 8.24 27.91 -5.65
CA TYR A 113 8.57 29.32 -5.55
C TYR A 113 8.15 29.83 -4.18
N GLU A 114 8.91 30.76 -3.61
CA GLU A 114 8.50 31.47 -2.39
C GLU A 114 7.34 32.41 -2.72
N SER A 115 6.14 31.86 -2.73
CA SER A 115 4.89 32.60 -2.69
C SER A 115 3.75 31.65 -2.30
N GLY A 116 3.55 31.44 -1.01
CA GLY A 116 2.17 31.30 -0.53
C GLY A 116 1.53 32.69 -0.62
N GLU A 117 0.37 32.84 -1.25
CA GLU A 117 -0.43 34.07 -1.06
C GLU A 117 -0.61 34.33 0.44
N THR A 118 -0.76 33.27 1.22
CA THR A 118 -0.64 33.16 2.68
C THR A 118 0.62 33.83 3.26
N ASP A 119 1.83 33.48 2.82
CA ASP A 119 3.07 34.09 3.30
C ASP A 119 3.19 35.57 2.92
N ARG A 120 2.72 35.95 1.73
CA ARG A 120 2.64 37.35 1.31
C ARG A 120 1.65 38.15 2.15
N LEU A 121 0.47 37.59 2.43
CA LEU A 121 -0.56 38.20 3.27
C LEU A 121 -0.09 38.33 4.72
N LEU A 122 0.59 37.32 5.27
CA LEU A 122 1.21 37.38 6.59
C LEU A 122 2.27 38.47 6.67
N ALA A 123 3.17 38.57 5.68
CA ALA A 123 4.18 39.63 5.63
C ALA A 123 3.57 41.04 5.50
N GLN A 124 2.46 41.17 4.76
CA GLN A 124 1.71 42.43 4.68
C GLN A 124 1.02 42.79 6.00
N LEU A 125 0.53 41.80 6.75
CA LEU A 125 -0.05 41.99 8.08
C LEU A 125 1.01 42.38 9.12
N ASP A 126 2.21 41.79 9.05
CA ASP A 126 3.32 42.12 9.95
C ASP A 126 3.88 43.53 9.72
N ALA A 127 3.68 44.10 8.52
CA ALA A 127 4.04 45.48 8.21
C ALA A 127 3.08 46.53 8.81
N VAL A 128 1.94 46.12 9.38
CA VAL A 128 1.00 47.02 10.07
C VAL A 128 1.48 47.27 11.51
N PRO A 129 1.78 48.51 11.91
CA PRO A 129 2.27 48.81 13.26
C PRO A 129 1.26 48.37 14.34
N SER A 130 1.77 47.68 15.37
CA SER A 130 1.02 47.05 16.46
C SER A 130 0.13 48.00 17.28
N SER A 131 0.30 49.32 17.14
CA SER A 131 -0.53 50.35 17.76
C SER A 131 -1.93 50.50 17.12
N HIS A 132 -2.21 49.87 15.98
CA HIS A 132 -3.50 49.92 15.28
C HIS A 132 -4.12 48.55 14.96
N ALA A 133 -3.51 47.45 15.42
CA ALA A 133 -4.06 46.12 15.23
C ALA A 133 -5.34 45.94 16.07
N THR A 134 -6.50 46.15 15.45
CA THR A 134 -7.78 45.77 16.03
C THR A 134 -7.84 44.25 16.21
N GLY A 135 -8.64 43.75 17.17
CA GLY A 135 -8.75 42.32 17.48
C GLY A 135 -9.01 41.42 16.26
N ASN A 136 -9.66 41.94 15.20
CA ASN A 136 -9.95 41.19 13.97
C ASN A 136 -8.69 40.91 13.12
N LEU A 137 -7.66 41.76 13.14
CA LEU A 137 -6.40 41.52 12.40
C LEU A 137 -5.60 40.38 13.04
N ALA A 138 -5.59 40.29 14.37
CA ALA A 138 -4.98 39.17 15.09
C ALA A 138 -5.68 37.85 14.78
N LYS A 139 -7.02 37.84 14.70
CA LYS A 139 -7.83 36.68 14.30
C LYS A 139 -7.54 36.24 12.86
N LEU A 140 -7.44 37.18 11.92
CA LEU A 140 -7.09 36.88 10.53
C LEU A 140 -5.68 36.28 10.40
N ARG A 141 -4.70 36.84 11.13
CA ARG A 141 -3.33 36.31 11.16
C ARG A 141 -3.30 34.87 11.65
N ALA A 142 -3.99 34.57 12.75
CA ALA A 142 -4.09 33.22 13.30
C ALA A 142 -4.66 32.20 12.29
N VAL A 143 -5.69 32.57 11.53
CA VAL A 143 -6.26 31.70 10.49
C VAL A 143 -5.28 31.47 9.33
N LEU A 144 -4.55 32.51 8.91
CA LEU A 144 -3.53 32.39 7.86
C LEU A 144 -2.33 31.56 8.30
N GLU A 145 -1.97 31.59 9.60
CA GLU A 145 -0.93 30.72 10.16
C GLU A 145 -1.33 29.24 10.11
N VAL A 146 -2.61 28.93 10.33
CA VAL A 146 -3.14 27.57 10.13
C VAL A 146 -3.04 27.17 8.66
N ALA A 147 -3.53 28.01 7.73
CA ALA A 147 -3.43 27.73 6.30
C ALA A 147 -1.97 27.52 5.86
N ARG A 148 -1.04 28.34 6.35
CA ARG A 148 0.39 28.14 6.11
C ARG A 148 0.89 26.83 6.72
N ALA A 149 0.51 26.49 7.95
CA ALA A 149 0.90 25.22 8.57
C ALA A 149 0.38 24.04 7.75
N LEU A 150 -0.81 24.15 7.16
CA LEU A 150 -1.37 23.14 6.26
C LEU A 150 -0.60 23.00 4.94
N GLU A 151 -0.13 24.11 4.38
CA GLU A 151 0.63 24.14 3.13
C GLU A 151 2.10 23.75 3.30
N SER A 152 2.69 24.11 4.44
CA SER A 152 4.14 24.08 4.65
C SER A 152 4.61 23.06 5.70
N SER A 153 3.76 22.67 6.64
CA SER A 153 4.14 21.76 7.73
C SER A 153 4.14 20.30 7.32
N LEU A 154 5.08 19.55 7.90
CA LEU A 154 5.34 18.12 7.65
C LEU A 154 4.92 17.24 8.83
N SER A 155 4.68 17.86 9.97
CA SER A 155 4.23 17.18 11.18
C SER A 155 2.76 17.51 11.39
N LEU A 156 1.95 16.46 11.54
CA LEU A 156 0.58 16.60 12.00
C LEU A 156 0.53 17.38 13.32
N GLU A 157 1.50 17.18 14.22
CA GLU A 157 1.54 17.86 15.52
C GLU A 157 1.67 19.39 15.40
N ASP A 158 2.46 19.87 14.44
CA ASP A 158 2.64 21.31 14.20
C ASP A 158 1.35 21.93 13.66
N VAL A 159 0.64 21.22 12.77
CA VAL A 159 -0.68 21.64 12.28
C VAL A 159 -1.68 21.70 13.42
N LEU A 160 -1.77 20.64 14.23
CA LEU A 160 -2.69 20.59 15.37
C LEU A 160 -2.36 21.66 16.41
N GLY A 161 -1.08 21.96 16.62
CA GLY A 161 -0.61 23.08 17.43
C GLY A 161 -1.13 24.42 16.92
N ALA A 162 -0.91 24.70 15.63
CA ALA A 162 -1.36 25.93 14.98
C ALA A 162 -2.89 26.09 15.05
N VAL A 163 -3.66 25.01 14.90
CA VAL A 163 -5.12 25.01 15.04
C VAL A 163 -5.53 25.45 16.44
N VAL A 164 -4.92 24.89 17.49
CA VAL A 164 -5.23 25.25 18.88
C VAL A 164 -4.84 26.70 19.16
N ASP A 165 -3.67 27.13 18.70
CA ASP A 165 -3.20 28.52 18.84
C ASP A 165 -4.15 29.50 18.14
N ALA A 166 -4.65 29.16 16.94
CA ALA A 166 -5.62 29.99 16.25
C ALA A 166 -6.97 30.04 16.95
N ALA A 167 -7.45 28.90 17.47
CA ALA A 167 -8.68 28.84 18.24
C ALA A 167 -8.60 29.73 19.50
N LEU A 168 -7.46 29.73 20.19
CA LEU A 168 -7.16 30.58 21.35
C LEU A 168 -7.25 32.07 21.02
N VAL A 169 -6.64 32.47 19.89
CA VAL A 169 -6.72 33.86 19.43
C VAL A 169 -8.14 34.26 19.00
N VAL A 170 -8.88 33.36 18.34
CA VAL A 170 -10.25 33.61 17.89
C VAL A 170 -11.20 33.82 19.06
N THR A 171 -11.12 32.98 20.09
CA THR A 171 -12.03 33.02 21.25
C THR A 171 -11.56 33.92 22.38
N GLY A 172 -10.28 34.25 22.45
CA GLY A 172 -9.68 34.90 23.62
C GLY A 172 -9.63 34.00 24.87
N ALA A 173 -9.75 32.67 24.69
CA ALA A 173 -9.71 31.73 25.81
C ALA A 173 -8.31 31.64 26.46
N GLU A 174 -8.26 31.23 27.72
CA GLU A 174 -7.01 31.07 28.47
C GLU A 174 -6.27 29.78 28.16
N ARG A 175 -7.01 28.71 27.90
CA ARG A 175 -6.47 27.37 27.64
C ARG A 175 -7.21 26.70 26.50
N GLY A 176 -6.46 26.00 25.66
CA GLY A 176 -6.94 25.31 24.48
C GLY A 176 -6.39 23.89 24.45
N PHE A 177 -7.25 22.95 24.09
CA PHE A 177 -6.96 21.52 24.11
C PHE A 177 -7.51 20.87 22.85
N LEU A 178 -6.76 19.92 22.31
CA LEU A 178 -7.20 19.06 21.24
C LEU A 178 -7.18 17.62 21.75
N LEU A 179 -8.35 16.99 21.79
CA LEU A 179 -8.50 15.60 22.20
C LEU A 179 -8.99 14.77 21.02
N LEU A 180 -8.27 13.72 20.64
CA LEU A 180 -8.62 12.83 19.52
C LEU A 180 -8.93 11.43 20.05
N HIS A 181 -9.78 10.68 19.36
CA HIS A 181 -9.95 9.27 19.69
C HIS A 181 -8.67 8.49 19.40
N SER A 182 -8.34 7.57 20.29
CA SER A 182 -7.24 6.61 20.08
C SER A 182 -7.51 5.75 18.85
N THR A 183 -6.44 5.32 18.17
CA THR A 183 -6.53 4.38 17.05
C THR A 183 -6.90 2.96 17.50
N GLU A 184 -6.68 2.62 18.77
CA GLU A 184 -6.89 1.28 19.34
C GLU A 184 -8.07 1.19 20.32
N GLY A 185 -8.81 2.27 20.54
CA GLY A 185 -9.90 2.30 21.55
C GLY A 185 -10.88 3.46 21.42
N SER A 186 -11.91 3.47 22.26
CA SER A 186 -12.93 4.53 22.30
C SER A 186 -12.56 5.70 23.24
N GLU A 187 -11.33 5.71 23.79
CA GLU A 187 -10.88 6.75 24.70
C GLU A 187 -10.33 7.96 23.95
N LEU A 188 -10.53 9.15 24.53
CA LEU A 188 -9.99 10.40 24.03
C LEU A 188 -8.60 10.62 24.61
N GLU A 189 -7.62 10.76 23.73
CA GLU A 189 -6.26 11.12 24.05
C GLU A 189 -6.03 12.60 23.81
N MET A 190 -5.42 13.27 24.78
CA MET A 190 -5.00 14.66 24.62
C MET A 190 -3.77 14.72 23.73
N ARG A 191 -3.91 15.34 22.55
CA ARG A 191 -2.83 15.51 21.58
C ARG A 191 -2.11 16.85 21.71
N VAL A 192 -2.85 17.91 22.02
CA VAL A 192 -2.33 19.26 22.18
C VAL A 192 -2.99 19.93 23.38
N ALA A 193 -2.21 20.65 24.17
CA ALA A 193 -2.68 21.46 25.29
C ALA A 193 -1.82 22.71 25.39
N ARG A 194 -2.42 23.90 25.23
CA ARG A 194 -1.70 25.18 25.18
C ARG A 194 -2.39 26.27 25.98
N ASP A 195 -1.60 27.19 26.52
CA ASP A 195 -2.07 28.44 27.12
C ASP A 195 -2.35 29.51 26.05
N ARG A 196 -2.96 30.64 26.44
CA ARG A 196 -3.24 31.79 25.55
C ARG A 196 -2.02 32.43 24.87
N HIS A 197 -0.81 32.07 25.29
CA HIS A 197 0.45 32.53 24.70
C HIS A 197 1.06 31.47 23.77
N GLY A 198 0.34 30.37 23.52
CA GLY A 198 0.75 29.25 22.68
C GLY A 198 1.76 28.31 23.34
N ARG A 199 1.99 28.42 24.65
CA ARG A 199 2.95 27.56 25.37
C ARG A 199 2.27 26.27 25.84
N PRO A 200 2.98 25.13 25.85
CA PRO A 200 2.45 23.88 26.42
C PRO A 200 2.03 24.06 27.88
N LEU A 201 0.91 23.44 28.27
CA LEU A 201 0.44 23.44 29.66
C LEU A 201 1.19 22.41 30.51
N ASP A 202 1.43 22.74 31.79
CA ASP A 202 2.00 21.83 32.78
C ASP A 202 1.02 20.70 33.14
N GLU A 203 1.52 19.56 33.63
CA GLU A 203 0.72 18.38 33.99
C GLU A 203 -0.45 18.69 34.96
N SER A 204 -0.25 19.63 35.88
CA SER A 204 -1.28 20.07 36.84
C SER A 204 -2.47 20.78 36.18
N ASP A 205 -2.27 21.36 35.00
CA ASP A 205 -3.27 22.16 34.28
C ASP A 205 -3.97 21.39 33.14
N LEU A 206 -3.70 20.09 32.98
CA LEU A 206 -4.30 19.24 31.94
C LEU A 206 -5.72 18.74 32.29
N ARG A 207 -6.25 19.08 33.48
CA ARG A 207 -7.58 18.64 33.90
C ARG A 207 -8.68 19.37 33.12
N VAL A 208 -9.54 18.58 32.47
CA VAL A 208 -10.71 19.05 31.71
C VAL A 208 -12.01 18.37 32.19
N PRO A 209 -13.17 19.06 32.12
CA PRO A 209 -14.46 18.50 32.54
C PRO A 209 -14.98 17.48 31.52
N ARG A 210 -14.69 16.18 31.77
CA ARG A 210 -15.06 15.07 30.88
C ARG A 210 -16.56 14.98 30.55
N GLY A 211 -17.44 15.37 31.48
CA GLY A 211 -18.90 15.36 31.27
C GLY A 211 -19.34 16.29 30.14
N VAL A 212 -18.78 17.51 30.09
CA VAL A 212 -19.05 18.50 29.03
C VAL A 212 -18.53 18.01 27.68
N ILE A 213 -17.31 17.45 27.65
CA ILE A 213 -16.70 16.89 26.45
C ILE A 213 -17.54 15.74 25.89
N GLN A 214 -17.96 14.80 26.74
CA GLN A 214 -18.82 13.70 26.33
C GLN A 214 -20.14 14.20 25.78
N ARG A 215 -20.76 15.20 26.42
CA ARG A 215 -22.01 15.81 25.95
C ARG A 215 -21.85 16.44 24.56
N ALA A 216 -20.76 17.16 24.30
CA ALA A 216 -20.43 17.73 22.99
C ALA A 216 -20.31 16.65 21.92
N LEU A 217 -19.63 15.55 22.22
CA LEU A 217 -19.46 14.43 21.30
C LEU A 217 -20.78 13.69 21.03
N HIS A 218 -21.72 13.65 21.98
CA HIS A 218 -23.04 13.04 21.79
C HIS A 218 -23.99 13.92 20.96
N GLN A 219 -23.92 15.25 21.11
CA GLN A 219 -24.77 16.19 20.36
C GLN A 219 -24.31 16.38 18.90
N ARG A 220 -23.08 15.95 18.55
CA ARG A 220 -22.51 15.69 17.21
C ARG A 220 -22.51 16.82 16.16
N ARG A 221 -23.32 17.88 16.27
CA ARG A 221 -23.52 18.84 15.16
C ARG A 221 -23.47 20.32 15.54
N ASP A 222 -23.69 20.67 16.80
CA ASP A 222 -23.68 22.07 17.23
C ASP A 222 -22.45 22.40 18.06
N LEU A 223 -21.86 23.56 17.80
CA LEU A 223 -20.83 24.15 18.66
C LEU A 223 -21.42 24.31 20.06
N LEU A 224 -20.88 23.60 21.05
CA LEU A 224 -21.30 23.77 22.43
C LEU A 224 -20.50 24.90 23.07
N SER A 225 -21.23 25.93 23.48
CA SER A 225 -20.67 27.09 24.14
C SER A 225 -21.48 27.31 25.40
N MET A 226 -20.83 27.27 26.56
CA MET A 226 -21.46 27.56 27.83
C MET A 226 -20.68 28.68 28.52
N SER A 227 -21.39 29.74 28.91
CA SER A 227 -20.88 30.78 29.82
C SER A 227 -21.54 30.55 31.17
N PHE A 228 -20.74 30.51 32.22
CA PHE A 228 -21.19 30.21 33.57
C PHE A 228 -21.10 31.47 34.43
N ASP A 229 -22.18 31.77 35.14
CA ASP A 229 -22.15 32.75 36.21
C ASP A 229 -21.73 32.05 37.51
N PRO A 230 -20.61 32.46 38.16
CA PRO A 230 -20.18 31.89 39.43
C PRO A 230 -21.24 31.94 40.54
N ALA A 231 -22.28 32.77 40.42
CA ALA A 231 -23.36 32.88 41.39
C ALA A 231 -24.51 31.86 41.21
N GLN A 232 -24.51 31.04 40.15
CA GLN A 232 -25.55 30.04 39.89
C GLN A 232 -25.17 28.63 40.41
N ILE A 233 -26.09 28.04 41.18
CA ILE A 233 -25.88 26.83 42.00
C ILE A 233 -25.93 25.51 41.19
N ASP A 234 -26.42 25.53 39.94
CA ASP A 234 -26.67 24.31 39.13
C ASP A 234 -25.55 23.96 38.14
N THR A 235 -24.32 24.40 38.43
CA THR A 235 -23.16 24.15 37.56
C THR A 235 -22.60 22.74 37.81
N GLU A 236 -22.24 22.00 36.75
CA GLU A 236 -21.64 20.66 36.90
C GLU A 236 -20.44 20.68 37.88
N LYS A 237 -20.35 19.68 38.78
CA LYS A 237 -19.29 19.60 39.80
C LYS A 237 -17.88 19.78 39.22
N SER A 238 -17.59 19.17 38.06
CA SER A 238 -16.26 19.27 37.43
C SER A 238 -15.92 20.67 36.90
N ILE A 239 -16.91 21.51 36.60
CA ILE A 239 -16.70 22.90 36.13
C ILE A 239 -16.48 23.81 37.33
N ALA A 240 -17.25 23.60 38.41
CA ALA A 240 -17.09 24.32 39.66
C ALA A 240 -15.74 24.00 40.33
N ASP A 241 -15.33 22.72 40.37
CA ASP A 241 -14.04 22.27 40.91
C ASP A 241 -12.83 22.87 40.16
N LEU A 242 -13.02 23.25 38.90
CA LEU A 242 -11.98 23.86 38.04
C LEU A 242 -12.11 25.39 37.96
N GLU A 243 -13.07 25.99 38.67
CA GLU A 243 -13.36 27.43 38.71
C GLU A 243 -13.52 28.06 37.31
N LEU A 244 -14.12 27.33 36.38
CA LEU A 244 -14.27 27.78 34.99
C LEU A 244 -15.44 28.75 34.84
N ARG A 245 -15.21 29.86 34.13
CA ARG A 245 -16.23 30.86 33.77
C ARG A 245 -16.81 30.66 32.39
N SER A 246 -16.06 30.06 31.47
CA SER A 246 -16.58 29.70 30.15
C SER A 246 -15.90 28.48 29.59
N VAL A 247 -16.65 27.72 28.80
CA VAL A 247 -16.20 26.51 28.10
C VAL A 247 -16.74 26.54 26.67
N VAL A 248 -15.87 26.20 25.72
CA VAL A 248 -16.19 26.02 24.31
C VAL A 248 -15.74 24.64 23.87
N CYS A 249 -16.65 23.86 23.29
CA CYS A 249 -16.37 22.55 22.73
C CYS A 249 -16.84 22.52 21.27
N VAL A 250 -15.91 22.26 20.36
CA VAL A 250 -16.20 22.07 18.95
C VAL A 250 -15.86 20.63 18.56
N PRO A 251 -16.86 19.79 18.26
CA PRO A 251 -16.60 18.41 17.85
C PRO A 251 -15.93 18.38 16.47
N LEU A 252 -14.92 17.53 16.32
CA LEU A 252 -14.30 17.23 15.03
C LEU A 252 -15.02 16.02 14.44
N VAL A 253 -15.71 16.23 13.33
CA VAL A 253 -16.51 15.19 12.66
C VAL A 253 -15.82 14.70 11.40
N ARG A 254 -15.97 13.41 11.09
CA ARG A 254 -15.53 12.83 9.83
C ARG A 254 -16.48 13.26 8.71
N ILE A 255 -15.95 13.90 7.68
CA ILE A 255 -16.72 14.28 6.49
C ILE A 255 -16.73 13.08 5.55
N ARG A 256 -17.84 12.33 5.52
CA ARG A 256 -18.04 11.27 4.51
C ARG A 256 -18.46 11.92 3.20
N ILE A 257 -17.58 11.97 2.21
CA ILE A 257 -17.95 12.32 0.84
C ILE A 257 -18.66 11.08 0.26
N GLY A 258 -19.99 11.07 0.31
CA GLY A 258 -20.77 9.94 -0.16
C GLY A 258 -20.83 9.87 -1.69
N HIS A 259 -20.38 8.75 -2.26
CA HIS A 259 -20.96 8.24 -3.51
C HIS A 259 -22.44 7.91 -3.25
N THR A 260 -23.30 8.26 -4.19
CA THR A 260 -24.76 8.37 -4.07
C THR A 260 -25.55 7.04 -3.97
N HIS A 261 -25.02 5.98 -3.35
CA HIS A 261 -25.75 4.70 -3.27
C HIS A 261 -25.95 4.04 -1.90
N ASP A 262 -25.46 4.61 -0.80
CA ASP A 262 -25.77 4.07 0.54
C ASP A 262 -26.73 4.98 1.32
N THR A 263 -27.99 5.03 0.87
CA THR A 263 -29.09 5.36 1.79
C THR A 263 -29.35 4.17 2.70
N SER A 264 -29.35 4.43 4.01
CA SER A 264 -29.69 3.50 5.10
C SER A 264 -28.54 2.65 5.65
N GLN A 265 -27.76 3.26 6.55
CA GLN A 265 -27.66 2.78 7.94
C GLN A 265 -27.08 3.90 8.82
N LEU A 266 -27.82 4.29 9.87
CA LEU A 266 -27.36 5.25 10.88
C LEU A 266 -26.05 4.75 11.49
N SER A 267 -24.98 5.53 11.35
CA SER A 267 -23.68 5.26 11.95
C SER A 267 -23.74 5.39 13.48
N THR A 268 -23.62 4.22 14.10
CA THR A 268 -23.32 3.97 15.51
C THR A 268 -22.03 4.70 15.90
N ARG A 269 -22.07 5.46 17.01
CA ARG A 269 -20.97 6.06 17.82
C ARG A 269 -19.67 6.68 17.22
N ASN A 270 -19.27 6.46 15.96
CA ASN A 270 -17.86 6.54 15.54
C ASN A 270 -17.53 7.53 14.40
N ASP A 271 -18.35 8.57 14.22
CA ASP A 271 -18.14 9.62 13.19
C ASP A 271 -17.45 10.88 13.74
N THR A 272 -17.07 10.90 15.01
CA THR A 272 -16.29 11.98 15.62
C THR A 272 -14.81 11.58 15.70
N LEU A 273 -13.93 12.40 15.15
CA LEU A 273 -12.48 12.23 15.25
C LEU A 273 -11.96 12.67 16.61
N GLY A 274 -12.63 13.63 17.24
CA GLY A 274 -12.22 14.23 18.50
C GLY A 274 -13.01 15.48 18.88
N VAL A 275 -12.44 16.30 19.74
CA VAL A 275 -12.97 17.60 20.15
C VAL A 275 -11.85 18.64 20.26
N LEU A 276 -12.12 19.83 19.77
CA LEU A 276 -11.38 21.04 20.09
C LEU A 276 -12.06 21.70 21.28
N TYR A 277 -11.38 21.74 22.42
CA TYR A 277 -11.91 22.21 23.71
C TYR A 277 -11.15 23.45 24.17
N MET A 278 -11.87 24.42 24.74
CA MET A 278 -11.33 25.68 25.22
C MET A 278 -12.01 26.11 26.51
N ASP A 279 -11.25 26.70 27.43
CA ASP A 279 -11.83 27.24 28.66
C ASP A 279 -11.13 28.50 29.17
N SER A 280 -11.77 29.17 30.14
CA SER A 280 -11.25 30.37 30.80
C SER A 280 -11.79 30.51 32.21
N ARG A 281 -10.94 31.02 33.12
CA ARG A 281 -11.26 31.25 34.53
C ARG A 281 -11.52 32.72 34.86
N LEU A 282 -10.91 33.66 34.14
CA LEU A 282 -11.00 35.09 34.46
C LEU A 282 -12.06 35.81 33.60
N SER A 283 -12.11 35.49 32.30
CA SER A 283 -12.99 36.14 31.32
C SER A 283 -13.85 35.13 30.58
N ALA A 284 -15.02 35.57 30.10
CA ALA A 284 -15.83 34.76 29.19
C ALA A 284 -15.23 34.79 27.78
N ALA A 285 -15.21 33.64 27.08
CA ALA A 285 -14.78 33.55 25.69
C ALA A 285 -15.63 34.45 24.76
N ASP A 286 -14.98 35.16 23.84
CA ASP A 286 -15.63 35.95 22.79
C ASP A 286 -16.19 35.01 21.72
N LEU A 287 -17.49 34.75 21.83
CA LEU A 287 -18.25 33.91 20.89
C LEU A 287 -19.32 34.72 20.15
N SER A 288 -18.93 35.91 19.68
CA SER A 288 -19.66 36.63 18.65
C SER A 288 -19.92 35.72 17.42
N ALA A 289 -20.98 36.01 16.65
CA ALA A 289 -21.40 35.16 15.52
C ALA A 289 -20.24 34.87 14.55
N GLY A 290 -19.43 35.88 14.19
CA GLY A 290 -18.26 35.71 13.33
C GLY A 290 -17.16 34.82 13.93
N ASN A 291 -16.93 34.89 15.25
CA ASN A 291 -15.96 34.01 15.91
C ASN A 291 -16.43 32.55 15.94
N ARG A 292 -17.73 32.31 16.08
CA ARG A 292 -18.30 30.96 16.01
C ARG A 292 -18.11 30.35 14.62
N GLU A 293 -18.36 31.12 13.57
CA GLU A 293 -18.14 30.69 12.18
C GLU A 293 -16.66 30.37 11.90
N LEU A 294 -15.74 31.20 12.39
CA LEU A 294 -14.30 30.96 12.27
C LEU A 294 -13.87 29.68 13.00
N LEU A 295 -14.34 29.47 14.24
CA LEU A 295 -14.06 28.25 15.00
C LEU A 295 -14.59 26.99 14.32
N GLN A 296 -15.82 27.04 13.78
CA GLN A 296 -16.40 25.94 13.03
C GLN A 296 -15.61 25.65 11.75
N SER A 297 -15.16 26.69 11.04
CA SER A 297 -14.33 26.55 9.85
C SER A 297 -12.98 25.90 10.20
N LEU A 298 -12.31 26.36 11.26
CA LEU A 298 -11.08 25.76 11.77
C LEU A 298 -11.27 24.28 12.14
N ALA A 299 -12.36 23.95 12.83
CA ALA A 299 -12.70 22.58 13.18
C ALA A 299 -12.93 21.69 11.94
N MET A 300 -13.63 22.21 10.92
CA MET A 300 -13.88 21.49 9.67
C MET A 300 -12.60 21.24 8.89
N GLU A 301 -11.71 22.23 8.83
CA GLU A 301 -10.40 22.10 8.19
C GLU A 301 -9.52 21.07 8.93
N THR A 302 -9.50 21.16 10.26
CA THR A 302 -8.78 20.22 11.13
C THR A 302 -9.27 18.78 10.94
N SER A 303 -10.60 18.60 10.86
CA SER A 303 -11.21 17.30 10.55
C SER A 303 -10.73 16.72 9.22
N THR A 304 -10.67 17.56 8.18
CA THR A 304 -10.24 17.15 6.84
C THR A 304 -8.78 16.70 6.85
N VAL A 305 -7.93 17.43 7.56
CA VAL A 305 -6.49 17.15 7.63
C VAL A 305 -6.21 15.87 8.42
N LEU A 306 -6.93 15.66 9.52
CA LEU A 306 -6.85 14.43 10.29
C LEU A 306 -7.28 13.20 9.47
N GLU A 307 -8.35 13.31 8.68
CA GLU A 307 -8.80 12.22 7.82
C GLU A 307 -7.79 11.95 6.68
N ASN A 308 -7.27 12.99 6.04
CA ASN A 308 -6.25 12.86 5.00
C ASN A 308 -4.97 12.20 5.55
N ALA A 309 -4.50 12.62 6.73
CA ALA A 309 -3.33 12.03 7.37
C ALA A 309 -3.53 10.54 7.67
N ARG A 310 -4.73 10.17 8.14
CA ARG A 310 -5.11 8.77 8.37
C ARG A 310 -5.12 7.97 7.07
N LEU A 311 -5.81 8.44 6.03
CA LEU A 311 -5.88 7.77 4.72
C LEU A 311 -4.49 7.57 4.11
N MET A 312 -3.61 8.56 4.23
CA MET A 312 -2.22 8.44 3.80
C MET A 312 -1.44 7.38 4.60
N SER A 313 -1.69 7.25 5.90
CA SER A 313 -1.07 6.21 6.72
C SER A 313 -1.54 4.82 6.32
N GLU A 314 -2.86 4.64 6.15
CA GLU A 314 -3.47 3.38 5.73
C GLU A 314 -2.97 2.97 4.33
N GLU A 315 -2.89 3.91 3.38
CA GLU A 315 -2.35 3.67 2.04
C GLU A 315 -0.86 3.30 2.08
N ARG A 316 -0.05 3.95 2.94
CA ARG A 316 1.37 3.59 3.11
C ARG A 316 1.54 2.17 3.66
N GLU A 317 0.75 1.81 4.67
CA GLU A 317 0.80 0.47 5.26
C GLU A 317 0.36 -0.60 4.25
N LYS A 318 -0.71 -0.32 3.50
CA LYS A 318 -1.18 -1.18 2.41
C LYS A 318 -0.11 -1.36 1.35
N ARG A 319 0.52 -0.29 0.86
CA ARG A 319 1.61 -0.36 -0.12
C ARG A 319 2.79 -1.16 0.39
N ARG A 320 3.16 -0.99 1.66
CA ARG A 320 4.23 -1.77 2.28
C ARG A 320 3.90 -3.26 2.28
N MET A 321 2.67 -3.64 2.69
CA MET A 321 2.23 -5.03 2.64
C MET A 321 2.21 -5.58 1.20
N GLU A 322 1.75 -4.80 0.23
CA GLU A 322 1.75 -5.18 -1.19
C GLU A 322 3.17 -5.42 -1.72
N GLN A 323 4.15 -4.58 -1.32
CA GLN A 323 5.57 -4.77 -1.64
C GLN A 323 6.13 -6.06 -1.03
N GLU A 324 5.88 -6.30 0.26
CA GLU A 324 6.32 -7.52 0.95
C GLU A 324 5.75 -8.79 0.26
N LEU A 325 4.48 -8.75 -0.15
CA LEU A 325 3.84 -9.86 -0.88
C LEU A 325 4.35 -10.01 -2.32
N SER A 326 4.69 -8.91 -2.99
CA SER A 326 5.33 -8.95 -4.33
C SER A 326 6.69 -9.64 -4.28
N ILE A 327 7.48 -9.39 -3.23
CA ILE A 327 8.77 -10.08 -3.02
C ILE A 327 8.53 -11.58 -2.82
N ALA A 328 7.55 -11.95 -1.98
CA ALA A 328 7.20 -13.35 -1.75
C ALA A 328 6.77 -14.07 -3.05
N ARG A 329 6.01 -13.38 -3.92
CA ARG A 329 5.65 -13.87 -5.27
C ARG A 329 6.87 -14.20 -6.10
N GLU A 330 7.84 -13.30 -6.11
CA GLU A 330 9.04 -13.45 -6.91
C GLU A 330 9.86 -14.65 -6.43
N ILE A 331 9.97 -14.83 -5.11
CA ILE A 331 10.61 -16.01 -4.49
C ILE A 331 9.90 -17.29 -4.93
N GLN A 332 8.57 -17.39 -4.80
CA GLN A 332 7.82 -18.57 -5.26
C GLN A 332 8.06 -18.87 -6.75
N ARG A 333 8.07 -17.83 -7.59
CA ARG A 333 8.33 -17.99 -9.03
C ARG A 333 9.74 -18.54 -9.30
N TYR A 334 10.75 -18.16 -8.51
CA TYR A 334 12.10 -18.72 -8.63
C TYR A 334 12.20 -20.17 -8.17
N LEU A 335 11.27 -20.63 -7.33
CA LEU A 335 11.24 -22.03 -6.91
C LEU A 335 10.65 -22.93 -8.01
N LEU A 336 9.72 -22.43 -8.85
CA LEU A 336 9.17 -23.17 -9.99
C LEU A 336 10.26 -23.54 -11.02
N PRO A 337 10.08 -24.63 -11.80
CA PRO A 337 11.07 -25.06 -12.79
C PRO A 337 11.37 -23.96 -13.82
N ALA A 338 12.64 -23.57 -13.89
CA ALA A 338 13.10 -22.53 -14.80
C ALA A 338 13.12 -22.96 -16.29
N LYS A 339 13.27 -24.27 -16.53
CA LYS A 339 13.27 -24.89 -17.86
C LYS A 339 12.61 -26.24 -17.80
N LEU A 340 11.77 -26.51 -18.80
CA LEU A 340 11.15 -27.81 -19.02
C LEU A 340 11.83 -28.48 -20.24
N PRO A 341 11.82 -29.82 -20.34
CA PRO A 341 12.40 -30.51 -21.49
C PRO A 341 11.61 -30.17 -22.76
N GLU A 342 12.25 -29.51 -23.73
CA GLU A 342 11.62 -29.17 -25.03
C GLU A 342 11.96 -30.19 -26.14
N GLU A 343 12.98 -31.02 -25.92
CA GLU A 343 13.52 -31.97 -26.89
C GLU A 343 13.69 -33.38 -26.29
N GLY A 344 13.90 -34.38 -27.16
CA GLY A 344 14.08 -35.77 -26.76
C GLY A 344 12.80 -36.60 -26.78
N TRP A 345 12.85 -37.74 -26.10
CA TRP A 345 11.75 -38.73 -26.02
C TRP A 345 10.63 -38.29 -25.08
N PHE A 346 10.89 -37.32 -24.21
CA PHE A 346 9.93 -36.72 -23.29
C PHE A 346 10.03 -35.19 -23.42
N ARG A 347 8.88 -34.54 -23.58
CA ARG A 347 8.78 -33.08 -23.66
C ARG A 347 7.75 -32.58 -22.67
N ALA A 348 7.90 -31.36 -22.17
CA ALA A 348 6.93 -30.74 -21.29
C ALA A 348 6.81 -29.23 -21.53
N ALA A 349 5.61 -28.72 -21.30
CA ALA A 349 5.31 -27.29 -21.23
C ALA A 349 4.45 -27.03 -20.00
N GLY A 350 4.64 -25.89 -19.33
CA GLY A 350 3.93 -25.62 -18.09
C GLY A 350 3.96 -24.16 -17.68
N SER A 351 2.94 -23.73 -16.96
CA SER A 351 2.83 -22.40 -16.39
C SER A 351 1.92 -22.40 -15.17
N SER A 352 2.15 -21.47 -14.25
CA SER A 352 1.25 -21.17 -13.14
C SER A 352 1.02 -19.66 -13.07
N GLN A 353 -0.23 -19.25 -13.02
CA GLN A 353 -0.66 -17.87 -12.86
C GLN A 353 -1.43 -17.74 -11.54
N ALA A 354 -0.80 -17.13 -10.55
CA ALA A 354 -1.42 -16.86 -9.26
C ALA A 354 -2.56 -15.81 -9.36
N CYS A 355 -3.68 -16.07 -8.69
CA CYS A 355 -4.84 -15.17 -8.63
C CYS A 355 -4.65 -14.00 -7.63
N PHE A 356 -3.85 -14.20 -6.58
CA PHE A 356 -3.45 -13.17 -5.60
C PHE A 356 -1.98 -12.75 -5.78
N GLN A 357 -1.42 -12.07 -4.78
CA GLN A 357 0.01 -11.78 -4.78
C GLN A 357 0.87 -13.05 -4.67
N VAL A 358 0.42 -14.10 -3.98
CA VAL A 358 1.12 -15.39 -3.86
C VAL A 358 0.17 -16.54 -4.17
N GLY A 359 0.69 -17.61 -4.77
CA GLY A 359 -0.09 -18.76 -5.21
C GLY A 359 -0.10 -19.91 -4.21
N GLY A 360 -1.22 -20.65 -4.18
CA GLY A 360 -1.38 -21.96 -3.55
C GLY A 360 -0.94 -23.11 -4.44
N ASP A 361 -0.92 -22.91 -5.76
CA ASP A 361 -0.50 -23.94 -6.72
C ASP A 361 1.02 -24.13 -6.78
N TYR A 362 1.44 -25.38 -6.94
CA TYR A 362 2.81 -25.79 -7.21
C TYR A 362 2.83 -26.78 -8.36
N TYR A 363 3.79 -26.64 -9.27
CA TYR A 363 4.11 -27.69 -10.22
C TYR A 363 5.62 -27.82 -10.42
N ASP A 364 6.05 -29.01 -10.80
CA ASP A 364 7.44 -29.28 -11.17
C ASP A 364 7.52 -30.44 -12.17
N VAL A 365 8.57 -30.43 -13.00
CA VAL A 365 8.92 -31.52 -13.92
C VAL A 365 10.42 -31.74 -13.83
N MET A 366 10.80 -32.90 -13.31
CA MET A 366 12.16 -33.18 -12.87
C MET A 366 12.69 -34.49 -13.47
N GLU A 367 13.95 -34.47 -13.87
CA GLU A 367 14.66 -35.68 -14.30
C GLU A 367 15.05 -36.49 -13.04
N LEU A 368 14.50 -37.69 -12.90
CA LEU A 368 14.73 -38.57 -11.74
C LEU A 368 15.84 -39.61 -11.99
N GLY A 369 16.44 -39.57 -13.17
CA GLY A 369 17.54 -40.40 -13.65
C GLY A 369 17.55 -40.47 -15.19
N ASP A 370 18.54 -41.15 -15.77
CA ASP A 370 18.82 -41.16 -17.22
C ASP A 370 17.67 -41.61 -18.15
N SER A 371 16.57 -42.15 -17.61
CA SER A 371 15.43 -42.66 -18.39
C SER A 371 14.10 -42.53 -17.66
N LEU A 372 13.99 -41.58 -16.73
CA LEU A 372 12.80 -41.42 -15.88
C LEU A 372 12.55 -39.95 -15.59
N TRP A 373 11.36 -39.46 -15.96
CA TRP A 373 10.90 -38.12 -15.64
C TRP A 373 9.78 -38.18 -14.59
N GLY A 374 9.82 -37.28 -13.62
CA GLY A 374 8.73 -37.04 -12.68
C GLY A 374 7.99 -35.75 -13.02
N ALA A 375 6.68 -35.71 -12.84
CA ALA A 375 5.89 -34.50 -12.94
C ALA A 375 4.86 -34.43 -11.82
N VAL A 376 4.79 -33.29 -11.15
CA VAL A 376 3.88 -33.02 -10.03
C VAL A 376 3.09 -31.75 -10.30
N LEU A 377 1.80 -31.77 -9.94
CA LEU A 377 0.98 -30.58 -9.75
C LEU A 377 0.25 -30.74 -8.41
N ALA A 378 0.33 -29.73 -7.57
CA ALA A 378 -0.33 -29.66 -6.29
C ALA A 378 -1.09 -28.34 -6.15
N ASP A 379 -2.26 -28.40 -5.52
CA ASP A 379 -3.05 -27.24 -5.13
C ASP A 379 -3.32 -27.32 -3.62
N VAL A 380 -3.05 -26.21 -2.92
CA VAL A 380 -3.15 -26.12 -1.47
C VAL A 380 -4.47 -25.50 -1.07
N SER A 381 -5.19 -26.15 -0.15
CA SER A 381 -6.44 -25.64 0.40
C SER A 381 -6.25 -24.27 1.08
N GLY A 382 -7.05 -23.28 0.69
CA GLY A 382 -7.01 -21.92 1.23
C GLY A 382 -6.35 -20.94 0.26
N LYS A 383 -6.19 -19.69 0.67
CA LYS A 383 -5.70 -18.61 -0.22
C LYS A 383 -4.71 -17.70 0.52
N GLY A 384 -3.89 -16.98 -0.25
CA GLY A 384 -2.92 -16.02 0.27
C GLY A 384 -1.71 -16.67 0.97
N VAL A 385 -1.14 -15.97 1.94
CA VAL A 385 0.17 -16.31 2.53
C VAL A 385 0.20 -17.71 3.17
N SER A 386 -0.88 -18.14 3.82
CA SER A 386 -0.93 -19.46 4.46
C SER A 386 -0.82 -20.61 3.44
N ALA A 387 -1.51 -20.50 2.30
CA ALA A 387 -1.43 -21.49 1.23
C ALA A 387 -0.01 -21.51 0.64
N ALA A 388 0.51 -20.33 0.30
CA ALA A 388 1.84 -20.14 -0.27
C ALA A 388 3.00 -20.74 0.56
N LEU A 389 2.91 -20.65 1.90
CA LEU A 389 3.90 -21.26 2.80
C LEU A 389 3.84 -22.79 2.77
N LEU A 390 2.65 -23.38 2.69
CA LEU A 390 2.48 -24.82 2.56
C LEU A 390 2.90 -25.32 1.17
N THR A 391 2.63 -24.55 0.11
CA THR A 391 3.12 -24.79 -1.26
C THR A 391 4.66 -24.90 -1.27
N SER A 392 5.34 -23.96 -0.60
CA SER A 392 6.80 -23.98 -0.44
C SER A 392 7.31 -25.21 0.34
N LEU A 393 6.54 -25.66 1.33
CA LEU A 393 6.84 -26.86 2.12
C LEU A 393 6.70 -28.15 1.30
N LEU A 394 5.64 -28.26 0.50
CA LEU A 394 5.43 -29.36 -0.45
C LEU A 394 6.56 -29.44 -1.46
N GLN A 395 6.91 -28.29 -2.05
CA GLN A 395 7.99 -28.20 -3.01
C GLN A 395 9.32 -28.68 -2.42
N GLY A 396 9.67 -28.23 -1.22
CA GLY A 396 10.86 -28.72 -0.52
C GLY A 396 10.82 -30.23 -0.24
N ALA A 397 9.64 -30.78 0.09
CA ALA A 397 9.46 -32.20 0.33
C ALA A 397 9.63 -33.03 -0.95
N PHE A 398 9.04 -32.60 -2.07
CA PHE A 398 9.21 -33.25 -3.36
C PHE A 398 10.66 -33.16 -3.84
N PHE A 399 11.29 -31.98 -3.77
CA PHE A 399 12.70 -31.79 -4.10
C PHE A 399 13.62 -32.70 -3.28
N ALA A 400 13.38 -32.86 -1.98
CA ALA A 400 14.17 -33.73 -1.13
C ALA A 400 14.01 -35.24 -1.43
N THR A 401 12.93 -35.62 -2.11
CA THR A 401 12.68 -37.00 -2.55
C THR A 401 13.10 -37.25 -4.00
N ALA A 402 13.35 -36.19 -4.78
CA ALA A 402 13.87 -36.25 -6.14
C ALA A 402 15.23 -36.98 -6.16
N GLY A 403 15.40 -37.93 -7.08
CA GLY A 403 16.60 -38.75 -7.19
C GLY A 403 16.66 -39.97 -6.25
N SER A 404 15.67 -40.16 -5.37
CA SER A 404 15.50 -41.46 -4.69
C SER A 404 14.84 -42.47 -5.64
N GLN A 405 15.39 -43.68 -5.78
CA GLN A 405 14.72 -44.77 -6.51
C GLN A 405 13.60 -45.44 -5.68
N SER A 406 12.92 -44.65 -4.85
CA SER A 406 11.81 -45.14 -4.04
C SER A 406 10.55 -45.29 -4.88
N PRO A 407 9.69 -46.28 -4.58
CA PRO A 407 8.36 -46.37 -5.16
C PRO A 407 7.54 -45.08 -4.93
N LEU A 408 6.66 -44.77 -5.88
CA LEU A 408 5.82 -43.58 -5.87
C LEU A 408 4.97 -43.46 -4.60
N SER A 409 4.45 -44.59 -4.12
CA SER A 409 3.65 -44.70 -2.89
C SER A 409 4.44 -44.32 -1.63
N GLU A 410 5.73 -44.68 -1.55
CA GLU A 410 6.59 -44.32 -0.41
C GLU A 410 6.96 -42.84 -0.43
N ILE A 411 7.17 -42.26 -1.61
CA ILE A 411 7.39 -40.82 -1.77
C ILE A 411 6.16 -40.06 -1.24
N MET A 412 4.97 -40.39 -1.74
CA MET A 412 3.72 -39.75 -1.32
C MET A 412 3.44 -39.93 0.18
N ALA A 413 3.70 -41.12 0.74
CA ALA A 413 3.54 -41.37 2.17
C ALA A 413 4.49 -40.51 3.03
N ARG A 414 5.75 -40.32 2.59
CA ARG A 414 6.71 -39.44 3.28
C ARG A 414 6.30 -37.97 3.19
N VAL A 415 5.89 -37.51 2.01
CA VAL A 415 5.38 -36.13 1.83
C VAL A 415 4.16 -35.90 2.72
N ASN A 416 3.18 -36.82 2.72
CA ASN A 416 2.01 -36.74 3.59
C ASN A 416 2.37 -36.67 5.07
N LYS A 417 3.25 -37.56 5.53
CA LYS A 417 3.73 -37.54 6.92
C LYS A 417 4.37 -36.19 7.27
N TYR A 418 5.23 -35.68 6.40
CA TYR A 418 5.91 -34.40 6.61
C TYR A 418 4.93 -33.23 6.69
N VAL A 419 3.95 -33.18 5.80
CA VAL A 419 2.90 -32.14 5.82
C VAL A 419 2.05 -32.25 7.09
N CYS A 420 1.59 -33.44 7.47
CA CYS A 420 0.78 -33.60 8.68
C CYS A 420 1.54 -33.24 9.97
N GLU A 421 2.86 -33.46 10.01
CA GLU A 421 3.69 -33.10 11.18
C GLU A 421 4.01 -31.60 11.27
N ARG A 422 3.92 -30.87 10.15
CA ARG A 422 4.34 -29.46 10.04
C ARG A 422 3.20 -28.46 9.86
N SER A 423 2.02 -28.92 9.45
CA SER A 423 0.84 -28.07 9.24
C SER A 423 -0.10 -28.10 10.44
N GLN A 424 -0.83 -26.99 10.66
CA GLN A 424 -1.95 -26.95 11.62
C GLN A 424 -3.14 -27.75 11.06
N THR A 425 -4.05 -28.20 11.93
CA THR A 425 -5.13 -29.20 11.73
C THR A 425 -6.14 -28.95 10.59
N ARG A 426 -5.95 -27.97 9.70
CA ARG A 426 -6.88 -27.63 8.61
C ARG A 426 -6.24 -27.44 7.23
N ASN A 427 -4.91 -27.45 7.09
CA ASN A 427 -4.28 -27.23 5.79
C ASN A 427 -3.96 -28.57 5.13
N TYR A 428 -4.46 -28.79 3.92
CA TYR A 428 -4.17 -29.97 3.10
C TYR A 428 -3.88 -29.53 1.66
N ALA A 429 -3.42 -30.46 0.84
CA ALA A 429 -3.20 -30.20 -0.58
C ALA A 429 -3.70 -31.36 -1.43
N THR A 430 -4.36 -31.03 -2.53
CA THR A 430 -4.60 -31.99 -3.60
C THR A 430 -3.32 -32.13 -4.41
N VAL A 431 -2.94 -33.36 -4.79
CA VAL A 431 -1.67 -33.59 -5.51
C VAL A 431 -1.85 -34.65 -6.58
N PHE A 432 -1.44 -34.35 -7.81
CA PHE A 432 -1.15 -35.35 -8.82
C PHE A 432 0.36 -35.49 -8.98
N TYR A 433 0.87 -36.71 -8.86
CA TYR A 433 2.28 -37.00 -9.10
C TYR A 433 2.43 -38.23 -10.00
N CYS A 434 3.19 -38.11 -11.08
CA CYS A 434 3.49 -39.21 -11.98
C CYS A 434 4.97 -39.33 -12.32
N MET A 435 5.36 -40.52 -12.73
CA MET A 435 6.68 -40.87 -13.24
C MET A 435 6.52 -41.55 -14.60
N VAL A 436 7.28 -41.09 -15.60
CA VAL A 436 7.24 -41.56 -16.98
C VAL A 436 8.61 -42.08 -17.39
N ASP A 437 8.67 -43.36 -17.79
CA ASP A 437 9.90 -43.96 -18.29
C ASP A 437 10.05 -43.86 -19.82
N ARG A 438 11.25 -44.18 -20.30
CA ARG A 438 11.59 -44.15 -21.73
C ARG A 438 10.81 -45.16 -22.58
N GLN A 439 10.20 -46.18 -21.95
CA GLN A 439 9.36 -47.17 -22.63
C GLN A 439 7.90 -46.73 -22.70
N GLY A 440 7.58 -45.54 -22.17
CA GLY A 440 6.24 -44.97 -22.12
C GLY A 440 5.39 -45.52 -20.98
N ALA A 441 5.96 -46.24 -20.00
CA ALA A 441 5.22 -46.63 -18.81
C ALA A 441 5.04 -45.41 -17.91
N VAL A 442 3.81 -45.22 -17.43
CA VAL A 442 3.44 -44.13 -16.52
C VAL A 442 2.95 -44.74 -15.23
N GLN A 443 3.63 -44.40 -14.14
CA GLN A 443 3.15 -44.68 -12.78
C GLN A 443 2.64 -43.38 -12.18
N TRP A 444 1.46 -43.39 -11.58
CA TRP A 444 0.86 -42.16 -11.06
C TRP A 444 0.07 -42.38 -9.78
N ILE A 445 -0.05 -41.32 -8.99
CA ILE A 445 -0.92 -41.22 -7.81
C ILE A 445 -1.65 -39.88 -7.90
N ASN A 446 -2.97 -39.95 -7.79
CA ASN A 446 -3.82 -38.77 -7.71
C ASN A 446 -4.43 -38.69 -6.30
N ALA A 447 -3.85 -37.86 -5.45
CA ALA A 447 -4.27 -37.57 -4.10
C ALA A 447 -5.32 -36.45 -4.08
N GLY A 448 -6.50 -36.72 -4.66
CA GLY A 448 -7.66 -35.84 -4.65
C GLY A 448 -7.58 -34.61 -5.57
N HIS A 449 -6.66 -34.58 -6.53
CA HIS A 449 -6.49 -33.52 -7.52
C HIS A 449 -7.41 -33.72 -8.74
N CYS A 450 -7.60 -32.66 -9.52
CA CYS A 450 -8.31 -32.70 -10.80
C CYS A 450 -7.78 -33.84 -11.69
N PRO A 451 -8.63 -34.70 -12.27
CA PRO A 451 -8.17 -35.85 -13.06
C PRO A 451 -7.43 -35.42 -14.33
N PRO A 452 -6.12 -35.70 -14.47
CA PRO A 452 -5.40 -35.35 -15.69
C PRO A 452 -5.95 -36.09 -16.92
N LEU A 453 -5.83 -35.45 -18.09
CA LEU A 453 -6.27 -35.99 -19.36
C LEU A 453 -5.10 -36.67 -20.09
N VAL A 454 -5.24 -37.94 -20.46
CA VAL A 454 -4.34 -38.61 -21.40
C VAL A 454 -4.92 -38.47 -22.80
N VAL A 455 -4.36 -37.55 -23.58
CA VAL A 455 -4.77 -37.28 -24.96
C VAL A 455 -3.99 -38.21 -25.88
N ARG A 456 -4.68 -39.20 -26.43
CA ARG A 456 -4.09 -40.17 -27.36
C ARG A 456 -3.87 -39.54 -28.72
N ALA A 457 -2.83 -39.98 -29.42
CA ALA A 457 -2.62 -39.61 -30.82
C ALA A 457 -3.81 -40.02 -31.73
N SER A 458 -4.60 -41.02 -31.34
CA SER A 458 -5.84 -41.43 -32.02
C SER A 458 -7.01 -40.45 -31.87
N GLY A 459 -6.90 -39.48 -30.95
CA GLY A 459 -7.99 -38.57 -30.57
C GLY A 459 -8.87 -39.08 -29.42
N GLN A 460 -8.62 -40.28 -28.90
CA GLN A 460 -9.24 -40.73 -27.65
C GLN A 460 -8.64 -39.96 -26.46
N VAL A 461 -9.46 -39.65 -25.44
CA VAL A 461 -9.00 -39.05 -24.19
C VAL A 461 -9.37 -39.95 -23.03
N ASP A 462 -8.38 -40.36 -22.24
CA ASP A 462 -8.57 -41.12 -20.99
C ASP A 462 -8.35 -40.21 -19.78
N LEU A 463 -9.05 -40.46 -18.66
CA LEU A 463 -8.87 -39.70 -17.41
C LEU A 463 -8.00 -40.49 -16.43
N LEU A 464 -7.19 -39.77 -15.63
CA LEU A 464 -6.43 -40.33 -14.50
C LEU A 464 -7.09 -39.92 -13.16
N PRO A 465 -8.13 -40.65 -12.70
CA PRO A 465 -8.95 -40.25 -11.55
C PRO A 465 -8.21 -40.32 -10.22
N ALA A 466 -8.76 -39.68 -9.18
CA ALA A 466 -8.24 -39.77 -7.82
C ALA A 466 -8.08 -41.23 -7.36
N SER A 467 -6.89 -41.57 -6.85
CA SER A 467 -6.54 -42.89 -6.30
C SER A 467 -6.25 -42.87 -4.79
N ALA A 468 -6.18 -41.68 -4.18
CA ALA A 468 -5.91 -41.48 -2.76
C ALA A 468 -6.59 -40.21 -2.21
N CYS A 469 -6.62 -40.08 -0.89
CA CYS A 469 -7.06 -38.85 -0.21
C CYS A 469 -6.01 -37.73 -0.35
N PRO A 470 -6.43 -36.45 -0.21
CA PRO A 470 -5.51 -35.31 -0.20
C PRO A 470 -4.37 -35.45 0.81
N VAL A 471 -3.21 -34.91 0.42
CA VAL A 471 -1.99 -34.89 1.22
C VAL A 471 -2.17 -33.93 2.40
N GLY A 472 -1.73 -34.33 3.59
CA GLY A 472 -1.83 -33.53 4.81
C GLY A 472 -3.14 -33.73 5.58
N LEU A 473 -4.17 -34.33 4.96
CA LEU A 473 -5.50 -34.43 5.56
C LEU A 473 -5.58 -35.50 6.66
N PHE A 474 -4.95 -36.66 6.45
CA PHE A 474 -4.97 -37.78 7.39
C PHE A 474 -3.60 -38.45 7.51
N HIS A 475 -3.24 -38.82 8.74
CA HIS A 475 -2.03 -39.61 8.99
C HIS A 475 -2.21 -41.06 8.55
N GLY A 476 -1.13 -41.67 8.03
CA GLY A 476 -1.07 -43.12 7.78
C GLY A 476 -1.98 -43.65 6.68
N VAL A 477 -2.47 -42.78 5.77
CA VAL A 477 -3.28 -43.21 4.62
C VAL A 477 -2.42 -43.90 3.55
N PRO A 478 -2.92 -44.97 2.93
CA PRO A 478 -2.24 -45.61 1.81
C PRO A 478 -2.39 -44.76 0.54
N PHE A 479 -1.29 -44.58 -0.19
CA PHE A 479 -1.28 -43.95 -1.51
C PHE A 479 -1.14 -45.03 -2.59
N ALA A 480 -2.27 -45.41 -3.20
CA ALA A 480 -2.31 -46.49 -4.19
C ALA A 480 -1.80 -45.99 -5.55
N GLN A 481 -0.66 -46.55 -5.96
CA GLN A 481 -0.10 -46.34 -7.29
C GLN A 481 -0.98 -46.99 -8.36
N GLN A 482 -1.16 -46.28 -9.46
CA GLN A 482 -1.81 -46.75 -10.68
C GLN A 482 -0.82 -46.73 -11.84
N GLU A 483 -1.14 -47.48 -12.90
CA GLU A 483 -0.28 -47.60 -14.07
C GLU A 483 -1.05 -47.33 -15.36
N ALA A 484 -0.37 -46.69 -16.32
CA ALA A 484 -0.83 -46.49 -17.68
C ALA A 484 0.36 -46.63 -18.63
N ARG A 485 0.09 -46.63 -19.94
CA ARG A 485 1.12 -46.65 -20.97
C ARG A 485 0.82 -45.61 -22.02
N LEU A 486 1.83 -44.83 -22.39
CA LEU A 486 1.79 -43.83 -23.45
C LEU A 486 2.36 -44.41 -24.74
N GLY A 487 1.69 -44.14 -25.85
CA GLY A 487 2.22 -44.30 -27.19
C GLY A 487 2.94 -43.03 -27.67
N PRO A 488 3.87 -43.13 -28.63
CA PRO A 488 4.47 -41.95 -29.26
C PRO A 488 3.41 -40.98 -29.79
N GLY A 489 3.51 -39.71 -29.40
CA GLY A 489 2.56 -38.63 -29.71
C GLY A 489 1.51 -38.39 -28.63
N ASP A 490 1.30 -39.33 -27.70
CA ASP A 490 0.36 -39.17 -26.59
C ASP A 490 0.82 -38.06 -25.63
N LYS A 491 -0.15 -37.37 -25.05
CA LYS A 491 0.09 -36.31 -24.07
C LYS A 491 -0.66 -36.54 -22.77
N VAL A 492 -0.11 -35.99 -21.69
CA VAL A 492 -0.77 -35.91 -20.39
C VAL A 492 -0.97 -34.43 -20.06
N VAL A 493 -2.22 -33.99 -19.93
CA VAL A 493 -2.61 -32.64 -19.57
C VAL A 493 -3.01 -32.64 -18.10
N ILE A 494 -2.19 -32.03 -17.26
CA ILE A 494 -2.35 -31.90 -15.81
C ILE A 494 -2.72 -30.44 -15.54
N TYR A 495 -3.79 -30.19 -14.80
CA TYR A 495 -4.35 -28.85 -14.62
C TYR A 495 -4.95 -28.68 -13.22
N SER A 496 -4.88 -27.47 -12.67
CA SER A 496 -5.64 -27.10 -11.46
C SER A 496 -7.09 -26.74 -11.80
N ASP A 497 -7.94 -26.73 -10.79
CA ASP A 497 -9.35 -26.33 -10.92
C ASP A 497 -9.51 -24.89 -11.41
N GLY A 498 -8.55 -24.00 -11.16
CA GLY A 498 -8.57 -22.64 -11.71
C GLY A 498 -8.65 -22.58 -13.24
N VAL A 499 -8.27 -23.64 -13.97
CA VAL A 499 -8.52 -23.74 -15.42
C VAL A 499 -10.01 -23.93 -15.73
N THR A 500 -10.68 -24.86 -15.05
CA THR A 500 -12.06 -25.26 -15.35
C THR A 500 -13.09 -24.39 -14.63
N GLU A 501 -12.75 -23.87 -13.46
CA GLU A 501 -13.55 -22.93 -12.68
C GLU A 501 -13.33 -21.46 -13.08
N ALA A 502 -12.47 -21.17 -14.06
CA ALA A 502 -12.28 -19.82 -14.58
C ALA A 502 -13.63 -19.22 -15.02
N GLU A 503 -14.01 -18.09 -14.43
CA GLU A 503 -15.30 -17.44 -14.68
C GLU A 503 -15.20 -16.28 -15.68
N ASN A 504 -16.19 -16.17 -16.56
CA ASN A 504 -16.36 -14.97 -17.36
C ASN A 504 -17.19 -13.90 -16.64
N ALA A 505 -17.36 -12.73 -17.25
CA ALA A 505 -18.14 -11.61 -16.68
C ALA A 505 -19.62 -11.94 -16.36
N ALA A 506 -20.16 -13.05 -16.89
CA ALA A 506 -21.51 -13.53 -16.57
C ALA A 506 -21.53 -14.57 -15.42
N GLY A 507 -20.40 -14.82 -14.77
CA GLY A 507 -20.25 -15.83 -13.71
C GLY A 507 -20.36 -17.27 -14.22
N LYS A 508 -20.16 -17.49 -15.53
CA LYS A 508 -20.15 -18.85 -16.11
C LYS A 508 -18.72 -19.37 -16.11
N GLN A 509 -18.53 -20.56 -15.56
CA GLN A 509 -17.26 -21.28 -15.55
C GLN A 509 -16.87 -21.82 -16.95
N PHE A 510 -15.58 -21.99 -17.18
CA PHE A 510 -15.03 -22.56 -18.41
C PHE A 510 -15.50 -24.00 -18.63
N GLY A 511 -15.39 -24.83 -17.58
CA GLY A 511 -15.90 -26.19 -17.49
C GLY A 511 -15.04 -27.26 -18.16
N ASP A 512 -15.13 -28.49 -17.63
CA ASP A 512 -14.39 -29.66 -18.13
C ASP A 512 -14.74 -30.02 -19.58
N GLU A 513 -16.00 -29.87 -19.98
CA GLU A 513 -16.47 -30.19 -21.34
C GLU A 513 -15.73 -29.36 -22.40
N ARG A 514 -15.50 -28.07 -22.15
CA ARG A 514 -14.74 -27.21 -23.06
C ARG A 514 -13.29 -27.62 -23.14
N LEU A 515 -12.67 -27.91 -21.99
CA LEU A 515 -11.29 -28.35 -21.94
C LEU A 515 -11.11 -29.66 -22.74
N LEU A 516 -12.00 -30.63 -22.54
CA LEU A 516 -12.01 -31.90 -23.26
C LEU A 516 -12.16 -31.70 -24.77
N ASP A 517 -13.13 -30.88 -25.20
CA ASP A 517 -13.34 -30.54 -26.60
C ASP A 517 -12.11 -29.87 -27.22
N LEU A 518 -11.48 -28.96 -26.48
CA LEU A 518 -10.33 -28.18 -26.93
C LEU A 518 -9.12 -29.08 -27.18
N VAL A 519 -8.79 -29.98 -26.25
CA VAL A 519 -7.66 -30.91 -26.42
C VAL A 519 -7.93 -31.94 -27.51
N THR A 520 -9.18 -32.42 -27.64
CA THR A 520 -9.57 -33.42 -28.65
C THR A 520 -9.43 -32.89 -30.06
N ARG A 521 -9.76 -31.60 -30.30
CA ARG A 521 -9.63 -30.97 -31.63
C ARG A 521 -8.19 -30.65 -32.03
N ASN A 522 -7.26 -30.64 -31.07
CA ASN A 522 -5.89 -30.18 -31.27
C ASN A 522 -4.84 -31.28 -31.02
N THR A 523 -5.21 -32.56 -31.08
CA THR A 523 -4.33 -33.71 -30.77
C THR A 523 -2.98 -33.73 -31.51
N SER A 524 -2.92 -33.12 -32.71
CA SER A 524 -1.70 -33.03 -33.52
C SER A 524 -0.70 -31.96 -33.08
N ALA A 525 -1.11 -31.00 -32.24
CA ALA A 525 -0.20 -30.02 -31.64
C ALA A 525 0.82 -30.73 -30.74
N ASP A 526 1.96 -30.10 -30.46
CA ASP A 526 2.93 -30.59 -29.48
C ASP A 526 2.59 -30.12 -28.05
N ALA A 527 3.42 -30.45 -27.05
CA ALA A 527 3.17 -30.04 -25.66
C ALA A 527 3.00 -28.52 -25.50
N VAL A 528 3.88 -27.75 -26.13
CA VAL A 528 3.86 -26.28 -26.10
C VAL A 528 2.62 -25.74 -26.79
N GLY A 529 2.24 -26.31 -27.92
CA GLY A 529 1.04 -25.95 -28.66
C GLY A 529 -0.24 -26.19 -27.86
N ILE A 530 -0.41 -27.38 -27.27
CA ILE A 530 -1.58 -27.68 -26.42
C ILE A 530 -1.64 -26.74 -25.22
N HIS A 531 -0.50 -26.53 -24.54
CA HIS A 531 -0.41 -25.61 -23.40
C HIS A 531 -0.87 -24.21 -23.78
N LYS A 532 -0.32 -23.65 -24.87
CA LYS A 532 -0.66 -22.32 -25.37
C LYS A 532 -2.14 -22.21 -25.75
N ILE A 533 -2.68 -23.21 -26.44
CA ILE A 533 -4.09 -23.22 -26.87
C ILE A 533 -5.03 -23.16 -25.67
N ILE A 534 -4.76 -23.93 -24.61
CA ILE A 534 -5.60 -23.94 -23.40
C ILE A 534 -5.53 -22.57 -22.71
N ILE A 535 -4.33 -22.04 -22.47
CA ILE A 535 -4.16 -20.75 -21.78
C ILE A 535 -4.81 -19.60 -22.57
N ASP A 536 -4.60 -19.55 -23.89
CA ASP A 536 -5.17 -18.52 -24.75
C ASP A 536 -6.72 -18.61 -24.76
N GLU A 537 -7.30 -19.81 -24.79
CA GLU A 537 -8.76 -20.01 -24.76
C GLU A 537 -9.37 -19.66 -23.39
N VAL A 538 -8.70 -19.98 -22.28
CA VAL A 538 -9.12 -19.55 -20.93
C VAL A 538 -9.07 -18.02 -20.81
N ALA A 539 -8.00 -17.38 -21.28
CA ALA A 539 -7.88 -15.92 -21.29
C ALA A 539 -8.95 -15.25 -22.17
N ALA A 540 -9.23 -15.83 -23.35
CA ALA A 540 -10.27 -15.35 -24.25
C ALA A 540 -11.67 -15.51 -23.63
N PHE A 541 -11.93 -16.61 -22.92
CA PHE A 541 -13.21 -16.88 -22.27
C PHE A 541 -13.48 -15.93 -21.10
N THR A 542 -12.49 -15.69 -20.24
CA THR A 542 -12.63 -14.80 -19.09
C THR A 542 -12.74 -13.33 -19.50
N ALA A 543 -12.15 -12.94 -20.63
CA ALA A 543 -12.24 -11.60 -21.22
C ALA A 543 -11.89 -10.46 -20.24
N GLY A 544 -10.92 -10.70 -19.35
CA GLY A 544 -10.48 -9.73 -18.33
C GLY A 544 -11.31 -9.73 -17.05
N ALA A 545 -12.22 -10.69 -16.86
CA ALA A 545 -12.86 -10.92 -15.57
C ALA A 545 -11.81 -11.24 -14.48
N PRO A 546 -12.03 -10.83 -13.22
CA PRO A 546 -11.12 -11.14 -12.13
C PRO A 546 -10.94 -12.66 -11.96
N GLN A 547 -9.70 -13.08 -11.79
CA GLN A 547 -9.36 -14.48 -11.57
C GLN A 547 -9.83 -14.92 -10.17
N SER A 548 -10.55 -16.03 -10.09
CA SER A 548 -11.11 -16.58 -8.85
C SER A 548 -10.12 -17.50 -8.12
N ASP A 549 -9.30 -18.25 -8.86
CA ASP A 549 -8.29 -19.17 -8.31
C ASP A 549 -7.04 -19.28 -9.18
N ASP A 550 -5.97 -19.88 -8.66
CA ASP A 550 -4.71 -20.08 -9.37
C ASP A 550 -4.88 -20.95 -10.62
N VAL A 551 -4.34 -20.49 -11.75
CA VAL A 551 -4.44 -21.20 -13.04
C VAL A 551 -3.10 -21.86 -13.32
N THR A 552 -3.02 -23.18 -13.10
CA THR A 552 -1.82 -23.97 -13.35
C THR A 552 -2.09 -25.06 -14.37
N LEU A 553 -1.19 -25.19 -15.34
CA LEU A 553 -1.30 -26.14 -16.43
C LEU A 553 0.08 -26.71 -16.74
N VAL A 554 0.17 -28.03 -16.84
CA VAL A 554 1.36 -28.78 -17.26
C VAL A 554 0.95 -29.79 -18.33
N VAL A 555 1.64 -29.77 -19.46
CA VAL A 555 1.43 -30.69 -20.57
C VAL A 555 2.71 -31.49 -20.77
N LEU A 556 2.62 -32.81 -20.63
CA LEU A 556 3.68 -33.75 -20.92
C LEU A 556 3.41 -34.39 -22.28
N GLU A 557 4.46 -34.64 -23.07
CA GLU A 557 4.37 -35.31 -24.36
C GLU A 557 5.42 -36.41 -24.46
N PHE A 558 4.98 -37.61 -24.81
CA PHE A 558 5.85 -38.74 -25.06
C PHE A 558 6.12 -38.90 -26.56
N ARG A 559 7.38 -38.93 -26.99
CA ARG A 559 7.77 -39.03 -28.41
C ARG A 559 8.35 -40.39 -28.81
N GLY A 560 8.67 -41.26 -27.83
CA GLY A 560 9.31 -42.56 -28.05
C GLY A 560 10.82 -42.48 -28.06
#